data_AF-A0A520HER7-F1
#
_entry.id   AF-A0A520HER7-F1
#
_cell.length_a   1.000
_cell.length_b   1.000
_cell.length_c   1.000
_cell.angle_alpha   90.00
_cell.angle_beta   90.00
_cell.angle_gamma   90.00
#
_symmetry.space_group_name_H-M   'P 1'
#
loop_
_entity.id
_entity.type
_entity.pdbx_description
1 polymer ?
#
loop_
_entity_poly.entity_id
_entity_poly.type
_entity_poly.pdbx_seq_one_letter_code
_entity_poly.pdbx_strand_id
1 'polypeptide(L)'
;MAFDREAIVRYKRALDAVIARDLKKTEGLSTREAVRKAKSFSACVYSSNQEDAKPSEDKVSNRLRQHLLRYYLDHEAEKKAKEEFEKKDKTPYFLIVCNKLLTGFDAPIEGVMYLDNPLSEHNLLQAIARTNRVWSGGKKESGLIVDYIGVTKKLDDALSSYRAEDVKHALRDAEELVNALRAAHNEAMSYLGEIKAKRHYDRDQFMELIQKIDGIDGWYIFKRRLKSFTKAYETLSPDPRVLDYQSDLKWMIAFSQFASLEFENKESFDLEDVSGKIRSMLEEYLEVTGVATLCK
;
A
#
# COMPACT_ATOMS: atom_id res chain seq x y z
N MET A 1 8.43 9.74 -8.30
CA MET A 1 8.93 10.82 -9.16
C MET A 1 10.07 11.50 -8.45
N ALA A 2 11.27 11.31 -8.95
CA ALA A 2 12.50 11.83 -8.39
C ALA A 2 12.80 13.23 -8.94
N PHE A 3 13.45 14.06 -8.14
CA PHE A 3 13.88 15.40 -8.53
C PHE A 3 14.71 15.41 -9.82
N ASP A 4 15.71 14.53 -9.91
CA ASP A 4 16.62 14.45 -11.03
C ASP A 4 17.05 13.00 -11.33
N ARG A 5 17.97 12.86 -12.29
CA ARG A 5 18.50 11.56 -12.75
C ARG A 5 19.41 10.90 -11.72
N GLU A 6 20.11 11.67 -10.91
CA GLU A 6 20.96 11.12 -9.85
C GLU A 6 20.09 10.53 -8.72
N ALA A 7 19.02 11.23 -8.34
CA ALA A 7 18.04 10.79 -7.38
C ALA A 7 17.41 9.45 -7.80
N ILE A 8 17.11 9.24 -9.09
CA ILE A 8 16.64 7.94 -9.60
C ILE A 8 17.60 6.80 -9.22
N VAL A 9 18.91 6.98 -9.44
CA VAL A 9 19.92 5.97 -9.12
C VAL A 9 19.99 5.73 -7.61
N ARG A 10 19.92 6.81 -6.81
CA ARG A 10 19.94 6.72 -5.35
C ARG A 10 18.73 5.93 -4.84
N TYR A 11 17.52 6.24 -5.32
CA TYR A 11 16.31 5.52 -4.97
C TYR A 11 16.34 4.06 -5.41
N LYS A 12 16.79 3.78 -6.63
CA LYS A 12 16.93 2.39 -7.12
C LYS A 12 17.80 1.56 -6.19
N ARG A 13 18.96 2.08 -5.81
CA ARG A 13 19.90 1.38 -4.93
C ARG A 13 19.35 1.18 -3.52
N ALA A 14 18.71 2.21 -2.96
CA ALA A 14 18.11 2.13 -1.64
C ALA A 14 16.97 1.10 -1.61
N LEU A 15 16.08 1.15 -2.61
CA LEU A 15 14.95 0.23 -2.75
C LEU A 15 15.44 -1.22 -2.94
N ASP A 16 16.41 -1.44 -3.83
CA ASP A 16 17.01 -2.76 -4.04
C ASP A 16 17.61 -3.33 -2.75
N ALA A 17 18.29 -2.50 -1.95
CA ALA A 17 18.90 -2.94 -0.70
C ALA A 17 17.85 -3.31 0.36
N VAL A 18 16.76 -2.54 0.48
CA VAL A 18 15.66 -2.82 1.41
C VAL A 18 14.92 -4.09 1.00
N ILE A 19 14.54 -4.22 -0.28
CA ILE A 19 13.84 -5.41 -0.80
C ILE A 19 14.73 -6.65 -0.65
N ALA A 20 16.02 -6.57 -1.01
CA ALA A 20 16.91 -7.72 -0.86
C ALA A 20 17.06 -8.16 0.61
N ARG A 21 17.06 -7.22 1.56
CA ARG A 21 17.09 -7.55 2.99
C ARG A 21 15.80 -8.26 3.41
N ASP A 22 14.65 -7.76 2.95
CA ASP A 22 13.36 -8.36 3.25
C ASP A 22 13.26 -9.78 2.67
N LEU A 23 13.55 -9.97 1.39
CA LEU A 23 13.53 -11.27 0.71
C LEU A 23 14.42 -12.32 1.39
N LYS A 24 15.57 -11.91 1.95
CA LYS A 24 16.42 -12.83 2.74
C LYS A 24 15.73 -13.28 4.02
N LYS A 25 15.01 -12.37 4.68
CA LYS A 25 14.32 -12.63 5.95
C LYS A 25 13.05 -13.45 5.74
N THR A 26 12.27 -13.13 4.72
CA THR A 26 10.94 -13.69 4.48
C THR A 26 10.98 -14.95 3.63
N GLU A 27 11.83 -15.01 2.61
CA GLU A 27 11.92 -16.16 1.68
C GLU A 27 13.18 -17.02 1.89
N GLY A 28 14.07 -16.64 2.82
CA GLY A 28 15.30 -17.42 3.11
C GLY A 28 16.33 -17.45 1.96
N LEU A 29 16.21 -16.54 0.98
CA LEU A 29 17.08 -16.54 -0.21
C LEU A 29 18.56 -16.24 0.13
N SER A 30 19.48 -16.75 -0.70
CA SER A 30 20.87 -16.34 -0.62
C SER A 30 21.03 -14.85 -0.96
N THR A 31 22.11 -14.22 -0.47
CA THR A 31 22.36 -12.79 -0.75
C THR A 31 22.40 -12.48 -2.25
N ARG A 32 22.97 -13.36 -3.08
CA ARG A 32 23.04 -13.15 -4.53
C ARG A 32 21.66 -13.23 -5.19
N GLU A 33 20.86 -14.20 -4.81
CA GLU A 33 19.50 -14.39 -5.35
C GLU A 33 18.57 -13.27 -4.92
N ALA A 34 18.61 -12.87 -3.65
CA ALA A 34 17.81 -11.77 -3.12
C ALA A 34 18.13 -10.45 -3.84
N VAL A 35 19.41 -10.13 -4.05
CA VAL A 35 19.82 -8.93 -4.81
C VAL A 35 19.37 -9.00 -6.27
N ARG A 36 19.47 -10.18 -6.92
CA ARG A 36 19.01 -10.36 -8.30
C ARG A 36 17.49 -10.14 -8.41
N LYS A 37 16.71 -10.74 -7.50
CA LYS A 37 15.25 -10.62 -7.47
C LYS A 37 14.81 -9.19 -7.12
N ALA A 38 15.43 -8.56 -6.12
CA ALA A 38 15.17 -7.17 -5.77
C ALA A 38 15.38 -6.21 -6.95
N LYS A 39 16.44 -6.43 -7.75
CA LYS A 39 16.72 -5.61 -8.92
C LYS A 39 15.62 -5.65 -9.97
N SER A 40 14.90 -6.76 -10.14
CA SER A 40 13.82 -6.85 -11.12
C SER A 40 12.56 -6.13 -10.65
N PHE A 41 12.37 -5.92 -9.35
CA PHE A 41 11.16 -5.30 -8.78
C PHE A 41 11.02 -3.82 -9.13
N SER A 42 12.08 -3.17 -9.63
CA SER A 42 12.04 -1.76 -10.01
C SER A 42 12.80 -1.48 -11.30
N ALA A 43 12.28 -0.53 -12.09
CA ALA A 43 12.90 -0.08 -13.32
C ALA A 43 13.08 1.46 -13.30
N CYS A 44 14.21 1.93 -13.83
CA CYS A 44 14.49 3.35 -13.96
C CYS A 44 14.09 3.83 -15.35
N VAL A 45 13.19 4.80 -15.43
CA VAL A 45 12.72 5.34 -16.72
C VAL A 45 13.00 6.84 -16.78
N TYR A 46 14.00 7.21 -17.58
CA TYR A 46 14.42 8.60 -17.75
C TYR A 46 15.07 8.82 -19.13
N SER A 47 15.21 10.08 -19.53
CA SER A 47 15.87 10.45 -20.79
C SER A 47 17.39 10.42 -20.65
N SER A 48 18.07 9.84 -21.64
CA SER A 48 19.53 9.95 -21.73
C SER A 48 19.96 11.38 -22.07
N ASN A 49 21.19 11.72 -21.70
CA ASN A 49 21.90 12.92 -22.09
C ASN A 49 23.09 12.52 -22.98
N GLN A 50 23.40 13.35 -23.98
CA GLN A 50 24.54 13.17 -24.89
C GLN A 50 25.88 13.01 -24.15
N GLU A 51 25.98 13.60 -22.96
CA GLU A 51 27.17 13.54 -22.11
C GLU A 51 27.32 12.21 -21.35
N ASP A 52 26.26 11.40 -21.21
CA ASP A 52 26.30 10.21 -20.37
C ASP A 52 27.29 9.15 -20.89
N ALA A 53 27.40 9.03 -22.20
CA ALA A 53 28.29 8.08 -22.86
C ALA A 53 29.74 8.58 -22.95
N LYS A 54 30.00 9.84 -22.60
CA LYS A 54 31.33 10.44 -22.71
C LYS A 54 32.09 10.31 -21.39
N PRO A 55 33.38 9.94 -21.42
CA PRO A 55 34.22 9.99 -20.23
C PRO A 55 34.34 11.43 -19.72
N SER A 56 34.50 11.59 -18.42
CA SER A 56 34.77 12.87 -17.78
C SER A 56 36.06 12.79 -16.97
N GLU A 57 36.88 13.84 -17.04
CA GLU A 57 38.08 13.96 -16.19
C GLU A 57 37.70 14.20 -14.71
N ASP A 58 36.53 14.80 -14.47
CA ASP A 58 35.98 14.89 -13.12
C ASP A 58 35.49 13.51 -12.66
N LYS A 59 36.16 12.98 -11.63
CA LYS A 59 35.91 11.65 -11.09
C LYS A 59 34.48 11.48 -10.58
N VAL A 60 33.88 12.54 -10.03
CA VAL A 60 32.51 12.51 -9.50
C VAL A 60 31.51 12.36 -10.64
N SER A 61 31.60 13.24 -11.64
CA SER A 61 30.78 13.24 -12.84
C SER A 61 30.93 11.93 -13.62
N ASN A 62 32.16 11.43 -13.79
CA ASN A 62 32.40 10.17 -14.48
C ASN A 62 31.74 8.99 -13.77
N ARG A 63 31.80 8.94 -12.42
CA ARG A 63 31.14 7.90 -11.63
C ARG A 63 29.61 7.98 -11.75
N LEU A 64 29.06 9.19 -11.71
CA LEU A 64 27.62 9.40 -11.89
C LEU A 64 27.15 8.94 -13.27
N ARG A 65 27.86 9.32 -14.34
CA ARG A 65 27.58 8.88 -15.72
C ARG A 65 27.60 7.37 -15.86
N GLN A 66 28.61 6.70 -15.31
CA GLN A 66 28.68 5.23 -15.29
C GLN A 66 27.50 4.59 -14.56
N HIS A 67 27.08 5.17 -13.42
CA HIS A 67 25.90 4.68 -12.73
C HIS A 67 24.63 4.89 -13.56
N LEU A 68 24.44 6.06 -14.17
CA LEU A 68 23.30 6.33 -15.04
C LEU A 68 23.24 5.28 -16.17
N LEU A 69 24.32 5.12 -16.94
CA LEU A 69 24.38 4.12 -18.02
C LEU A 69 24.01 2.70 -17.55
N ARG A 70 24.44 2.31 -16.34
CA ARG A 70 24.13 0.99 -15.77
C ARG A 70 22.64 0.75 -15.52
N TYR A 71 21.88 1.80 -15.22
CA TYR A 71 20.45 1.74 -14.92
C TYR A 71 19.57 2.26 -16.06
N TYR A 72 20.18 2.73 -17.14
CA TYR A 72 19.45 3.19 -18.32
C TYR A 72 18.78 2.00 -19.03
N LEU A 73 17.53 2.20 -19.44
CA LEU A 73 16.81 1.28 -20.31
C LEU A 73 16.81 1.85 -21.72
N ASP A 74 17.16 1.01 -22.70
CA ASP A 74 16.92 1.34 -24.09
C ASP A 74 15.41 1.33 -24.40
N HIS A 75 15.06 1.67 -25.64
CA HIS A 75 13.66 1.80 -26.06
C HIS A 75 12.85 0.51 -25.82
N GLU A 76 13.40 -0.65 -26.19
CA GLU A 76 12.70 -1.93 -26.07
C GLU A 76 12.57 -2.37 -24.61
N ALA A 77 13.62 -2.21 -23.82
CA ALA A 77 13.59 -2.51 -22.39
C ALA A 77 12.64 -1.56 -21.63
N GLU A 78 12.62 -0.27 -21.98
CA GLU A 78 11.70 0.71 -21.41
C GLU A 78 10.25 0.38 -21.78
N LYS A 79 9.97 0.01 -23.04
CA LYS A 79 8.63 -0.42 -23.48
C LYS A 79 8.16 -1.65 -22.71
N LYS A 80 9.01 -2.68 -22.65
CA LYS A 80 8.72 -3.91 -21.90
C LYS A 80 8.44 -3.63 -20.43
N ALA A 81 9.25 -2.78 -19.79
CA ALA A 81 9.06 -2.44 -18.38
C ALA A 81 7.70 -1.77 -18.11
N LYS A 82 7.20 -0.92 -19.03
CA LYS A 82 5.86 -0.32 -18.93
C LYS A 82 4.76 -1.37 -19.08
N GLU A 83 4.84 -2.20 -20.11
CA GLU A 83 3.84 -3.26 -20.37
C GLU A 83 3.79 -4.31 -19.25
N GLU A 84 4.92 -4.60 -18.62
CA GLU A 84 4.99 -5.52 -17.47
C GLU A 84 4.49 -4.86 -16.18
N PHE A 85 4.77 -3.57 -15.96
CA PHE A 85 4.25 -2.83 -14.80
C PHE A 85 2.72 -2.79 -14.73
N GLU A 86 2.04 -2.79 -15.88
CA GLU A 86 0.57 -2.82 -15.95
C GLU A 86 -0.04 -4.16 -15.50
N LYS A 87 0.78 -5.20 -15.28
CA LYS A 87 0.34 -6.56 -14.93
C LYS A 87 0.70 -6.87 -13.48
N LYS A 88 -0.30 -7.20 -12.66
CA LYS A 88 -0.16 -7.51 -11.23
C LYS A 88 0.95 -8.51 -10.89
N ASP A 89 1.08 -9.55 -11.70
CA ASP A 89 1.98 -10.68 -11.42
C ASP A 89 3.30 -10.59 -12.21
N LYS A 90 3.65 -9.41 -12.71
CA LYS A 90 4.88 -9.16 -13.44
C LYS A 90 5.69 -8.06 -12.77
N THR A 91 7.00 -8.19 -12.84
CA THR A 91 7.95 -7.15 -12.45
C THR A 91 8.30 -6.30 -13.67
N PRO A 92 8.54 -4.98 -13.53
CA PRO A 92 8.76 -4.26 -12.27
C PRO A 92 7.46 -3.89 -11.54
N TYR A 93 7.52 -3.84 -10.20
CA TYR A 93 6.46 -3.32 -9.33
C TYR A 93 6.61 -1.81 -9.06
N PHE A 94 7.78 -1.24 -9.34
CA PHE A 94 8.07 0.19 -9.18
C PHE A 94 8.69 0.76 -10.45
N LEU A 95 8.16 1.89 -10.93
CA LEU A 95 8.82 2.72 -11.92
C LEU A 95 9.41 3.95 -11.24
N ILE A 96 10.73 4.11 -11.32
CA ILE A 96 11.45 5.26 -10.78
C ILE A 96 11.70 6.23 -11.93
N VAL A 97 10.94 7.32 -11.95
CA VAL A 97 10.89 8.28 -13.04
C VAL A 97 11.34 9.67 -12.59
N CYS A 98 11.83 10.48 -13.53
CA CYS A 98 12.10 11.92 -13.35
C CYS A 98 11.07 12.73 -14.15
N ASN A 99 11.38 13.09 -15.40
CA ASN A 99 10.47 13.85 -16.28
C ASN A 99 9.74 12.99 -17.31
N LYS A 100 10.14 11.72 -17.48
CA LYS A 100 9.43 10.79 -18.36
C LYS A 100 8.14 10.29 -17.70
N LEU A 101 7.20 9.87 -18.54
CA LEU A 101 5.92 9.29 -18.16
C LEU A 101 4.99 10.26 -17.42
N LEU A 102 5.27 11.57 -17.38
CA LEU A 102 4.35 12.57 -16.83
C LEU A 102 3.05 12.66 -17.65
N THR A 103 3.17 12.52 -18.97
CA THR A 103 2.07 12.53 -19.93
C THR A 103 2.05 11.25 -20.75
N GLY A 104 0.87 10.84 -21.22
CA GLY A 104 0.69 9.73 -22.17
C GLY A 104 0.84 8.31 -21.62
N PHE A 105 1.43 8.11 -20.43
CA PHE A 105 1.48 6.80 -19.79
C PHE A 105 0.25 6.59 -18.89
N ASP A 106 -0.48 5.49 -19.11
CA ASP A 106 -1.65 5.11 -18.34
C ASP A 106 -1.49 3.71 -17.76
N ALA A 107 -1.39 3.63 -16.44
CA ALA A 107 -1.39 2.37 -15.72
C ALA A 107 -2.50 2.40 -14.65
N PRO A 108 -3.72 1.93 -14.94
CA PRO A 108 -4.80 1.94 -13.94
C PRO A 108 -4.44 1.18 -12.66
N ILE A 109 -3.56 0.19 -12.75
CA ILE A 109 -3.02 -0.55 -11.60
C ILE A 109 -2.15 0.31 -10.66
N GLU A 110 -1.66 1.48 -11.10
CA GLU A 110 -0.86 2.41 -10.29
C GLU A 110 -1.70 2.95 -9.13
N GLY A 111 -1.48 2.40 -7.93
CA GLY A 111 -2.19 2.82 -6.71
C GLY A 111 -1.44 3.78 -5.82
N VAL A 112 -0.13 3.93 -6.00
CA VAL A 112 0.72 4.75 -5.10
C VAL A 112 1.74 5.55 -5.91
N MET A 113 1.83 6.85 -5.64
CA MET A 113 2.86 7.72 -6.21
C MET A 113 3.67 8.41 -5.11
N TYR A 114 4.99 8.25 -5.19
CA TYR A 114 5.96 8.91 -4.31
C TYR A 114 6.48 10.18 -5.00
N LEU A 115 6.40 11.35 -4.37
CA LEU A 115 6.76 12.64 -4.94
C LEU A 115 7.99 13.24 -4.24
N ASP A 116 9.04 13.45 -5.03
CA ASP A 116 10.28 14.17 -4.68
C ASP A 116 10.65 15.18 -5.79
N ASN A 117 9.77 15.38 -6.78
CA ASN A 117 9.95 16.35 -7.85
C ASN A 117 9.01 17.54 -7.61
N PRO A 118 9.49 18.81 -7.61
CA PRO A 118 8.66 20.00 -7.40
C PRO A 118 7.73 20.27 -8.59
N LEU A 119 6.70 19.44 -8.74
CA LEU A 119 5.63 19.67 -9.70
C LEU A 119 4.79 20.88 -9.27
N SER A 120 4.29 21.61 -10.26
CA SER A 120 3.38 22.74 -10.05
C SER A 120 2.12 22.58 -10.88
N GLU A 121 1.04 23.20 -10.38
CA GLU A 121 -0.21 23.43 -11.11
C GLU A 121 -0.76 22.16 -11.78
N HIS A 122 -0.94 22.22 -13.11
CA HIS A 122 -1.55 21.17 -13.90
C HIS A 122 -0.74 19.87 -13.90
N ASN A 123 0.59 19.94 -13.84
CA ASN A 123 1.44 18.74 -13.84
C ASN A 123 1.24 17.93 -12.55
N LEU A 124 1.04 18.61 -11.42
CA LEU A 124 0.76 17.94 -10.15
C LEU A 124 -0.63 17.29 -10.18
N LEU A 125 -1.64 17.99 -10.68
CA LEU A 125 -3.00 17.44 -10.80
C LEU A 125 -3.06 16.23 -11.75
N GLN A 126 -2.40 16.31 -12.90
CA GLN A 126 -2.30 15.18 -13.81
C GLN A 126 -1.59 13.98 -13.16
N ALA A 127 -0.50 14.21 -12.44
CA ALA A 127 0.22 13.15 -11.74
C ALA A 127 -0.66 12.49 -10.67
N ILE A 128 -1.37 13.27 -9.86
CA ILE A 128 -2.29 12.76 -8.82
C ILE A 128 -3.44 11.97 -9.46
N ALA A 129 -4.09 12.52 -10.48
CA ALA A 129 -5.23 11.88 -11.15
C ALA A 129 -4.90 10.50 -11.74
N ARG A 130 -3.64 10.27 -12.14
CA ARG A 130 -3.20 8.96 -12.66
C ARG A 130 -3.29 7.86 -11.61
N THR A 131 -2.96 8.17 -10.36
CA THR A 131 -3.10 7.20 -9.25
C THR A 131 -4.55 6.87 -8.92
N ASN A 132 -5.52 7.68 -9.36
CA ASN A 132 -6.94 7.48 -9.04
C ASN A 132 -7.73 6.80 -10.19
N ARG A 133 -7.07 6.28 -11.21
CA ARG A 133 -7.74 5.53 -12.28
C ARG A 133 -8.32 4.20 -11.77
N VAL A 134 -9.54 3.90 -12.18
CA VAL A 134 -10.24 2.64 -11.83
C VAL A 134 -9.54 1.47 -12.48
N TRP A 135 -9.22 0.45 -11.69
CA TRP A 135 -8.59 -0.78 -12.17
C TRP A 135 -9.58 -1.94 -12.08
N SER A 136 -9.78 -2.66 -13.19
CA SER A 136 -10.71 -3.80 -13.25
C SER A 136 -10.17 -5.09 -12.61
N GLY A 137 -8.87 -5.17 -12.34
CA GLY A 137 -8.20 -6.38 -11.84
C GLY A 137 -8.27 -6.57 -10.31
N GLY A 138 -8.98 -5.72 -9.57
CA GLY A 138 -9.14 -5.83 -8.12
C GLY A 138 -9.77 -4.58 -7.48
N LYS A 139 -9.93 -4.60 -6.15
CA LYS A 139 -10.45 -3.45 -5.39
C LYS A 139 -9.34 -2.42 -5.20
N LYS A 140 -9.42 -1.31 -5.94
CA LYS A 140 -8.61 -0.10 -5.77
C LYS A 140 -9.58 1.06 -5.54
N GLU A 141 -9.67 1.51 -4.30
CA GLU A 141 -10.69 2.49 -3.90
C GLU A 141 -10.21 3.93 -3.98
N SER A 142 -8.90 4.14 -3.85
CA SER A 142 -8.26 5.45 -3.95
C SER A 142 -6.80 5.31 -4.38
N GLY A 143 -6.24 6.40 -4.89
CA GLY A 143 -4.80 6.55 -5.08
C GLY A 143 -4.13 7.15 -3.84
N LEU A 144 -2.94 6.65 -3.48
CA LEU A 144 -2.12 7.17 -2.38
C LEU A 144 -0.98 8.04 -2.91
N ILE A 145 -0.88 9.26 -2.42
CA ILE A 145 0.23 10.17 -2.72
C ILE A 145 1.12 10.29 -1.49
N VAL A 146 2.40 9.96 -1.64
CA VAL A 146 3.43 10.13 -0.60
C VAL A 146 4.30 11.32 -1.00
N ASP A 147 4.05 12.45 -0.38
CA ASP A 147 4.74 13.72 -0.68
C ASP A 147 5.89 13.99 0.29
N TYR A 148 7.12 13.93 -0.21
CA TYR A 148 8.33 14.17 0.60
C TYR A 148 8.73 15.65 0.71
N ILE A 149 8.23 16.50 -0.20
CA ILE A 149 8.70 17.88 -0.35
C ILE A 149 7.59 18.94 -0.16
N GLY A 150 6.36 18.50 0.12
CA GLY A 150 5.22 19.37 0.40
C GLY A 150 4.63 20.05 -0.83
N VAL A 151 4.72 19.43 -2.01
CA VAL A 151 4.07 19.93 -3.23
C VAL A 151 2.55 19.93 -3.14
N THR A 152 1.93 19.05 -2.36
CA THR A 152 0.47 19.01 -2.16
C THR A 152 -0.05 20.22 -1.41
N LYS A 153 0.78 20.92 -0.62
CA LYS A 153 0.41 22.20 0.01
C LYS A 153 0.19 23.31 -1.02
N LYS A 154 0.79 23.19 -2.21
CA LYS A 154 0.57 24.09 -3.35
C LYS A 154 -0.62 23.66 -4.19
N LEU A 155 -1.29 22.58 -3.82
CA LEU A 155 -2.41 22.06 -4.58
C LEU A 155 -3.67 22.89 -4.34
N ASP A 156 -3.84 23.52 -3.18
CA ASP A 156 -4.95 24.45 -2.95
C ASP A 156 -4.90 25.61 -3.95
N ASP A 157 -3.71 26.12 -4.27
CA ASP A 157 -3.50 27.11 -5.33
C ASP A 157 -3.78 26.52 -6.72
N ALA A 158 -3.38 25.27 -6.98
CA ALA A 158 -3.65 24.59 -8.24
C ALA A 158 -5.15 24.26 -8.45
N LEU A 159 -5.88 24.09 -7.34
CA LEU A 159 -7.28 23.72 -7.27
C LEU A 159 -8.20 24.92 -7.07
N SER A 160 -7.66 26.14 -6.91
CA SER A 160 -8.46 27.37 -6.79
C SER A 160 -9.36 27.62 -7.99
N SER A 161 -9.06 26.99 -9.13
CA SER A 161 -9.86 26.99 -10.36
C SER A 161 -11.00 25.95 -10.37
N TYR A 162 -11.08 25.06 -9.36
CA TYR A 162 -12.08 24.00 -9.21
C TYR A 162 -13.03 24.30 -8.04
N ARG A 163 -14.20 23.64 -7.98
CA ARG A 163 -15.16 23.86 -6.88
C ARG A 163 -14.59 23.31 -5.59
N ALA A 164 -14.62 24.10 -4.51
CA ALA A 164 -14.05 23.74 -3.21
C ALA A 164 -14.58 22.40 -2.64
N GLU A 165 -15.82 22.04 -2.97
CA GLU A 165 -16.46 20.77 -2.59
C GLU A 165 -15.82 19.55 -3.27
N ASP A 166 -15.41 19.68 -4.53
CA ASP A 166 -14.75 18.61 -5.29
C ASP A 166 -13.32 18.37 -4.78
N VAL A 167 -12.68 19.42 -4.26
CA VAL A 167 -11.30 19.42 -3.74
C VAL A 167 -11.24 18.77 -2.35
N LYS A 168 -12.18 19.13 -1.47
CA LYS A 168 -12.22 18.67 -0.07
C LYS A 168 -12.35 17.16 0.07
N HIS A 169 -12.97 16.49 -0.89
CA HIS A 169 -13.10 15.03 -0.91
C HIS A 169 -12.00 14.34 -1.73
N ALA A 170 -11.25 15.08 -2.56
CA ALA A 170 -10.19 14.53 -3.40
C ALA A 170 -8.91 14.21 -2.61
N LEU A 171 -8.65 14.92 -1.51
CA LEU A 171 -7.48 14.69 -0.66
C LEU A 171 -7.85 14.72 0.82
N ARG A 172 -7.45 13.67 1.52
CA ARG A 172 -7.60 13.55 2.97
C ARG A 172 -6.23 13.58 3.61
N ASP A 173 -6.11 14.33 4.68
CA ASP A 173 -4.87 14.38 5.44
C ASP A 173 -4.62 13.03 6.14
N ALA A 174 -3.36 12.62 6.19
CA ALA A 174 -2.98 11.35 6.83
C ALA A 174 -3.36 11.32 8.31
N GLU A 175 -3.31 12.45 9.01
CA GLU A 175 -3.71 12.59 10.40
C GLU A 175 -5.23 12.46 10.59
N GLU A 176 -6.03 12.95 9.63
CA GLU A 176 -7.48 12.69 9.64
C GLU A 176 -7.78 11.20 9.47
N LEU A 177 -7.04 10.50 8.61
CA LEU A 177 -7.17 9.06 8.42
C LEU A 177 -6.74 8.27 9.67
N VAL A 178 -5.66 8.70 10.35
CA VAL A 178 -5.23 8.11 11.64
C VAL A 178 -6.29 8.32 12.71
N ASN A 179 -6.86 9.52 12.81
CA ASN A 179 -7.91 9.79 13.78
C ASN A 179 -9.17 8.97 13.48
N ALA A 180 -9.53 8.81 12.20
CA ALA A 180 -10.62 7.93 11.79
C ALA A 180 -10.34 6.45 12.13
N LEU A 181 -9.10 5.97 11.93
CA LEU A 181 -8.69 4.62 12.34
C LEU A 181 -8.79 4.44 13.85
N ARG A 182 -8.28 5.39 14.63
CA ARG A 182 -8.35 5.35 16.10
C ARG A 182 -9.79 5.33 16.59
N ALA A 183 -10.66 6.16 16.01
CA ALA A 183 -12.08 6.19 16.36
C ALA A 183 -12.76 4.86 16.03
N ALA A 184 -12.57 4.33 14.82
CA ALA A 184 -13.15 3.05 14.40
C ALA A 184 -12.64 1.87 15.24
N HIS A 185 -11.35 1.87 15.60
CA HIS A 185 -10.77 0.90 16.52
C HIS A 185 -11.41 0.98 17.91
N ASN A 186 -11.48 2.18 18.50
CA ASN A 186 -12.10 2.36 19.82
C ASN A 186 -13.56 1.88 19.85
N GLU A 187 -14.34 2.19 18.81
CA GLU A 187 -15.73 1.73 18.68
C GLU A 187 -15.83 0.20 18.56
N ALA A 188 -14.94 -0.42 17.77
CA ALA A 188 -14.91 -1.86 17.58
C ALA A 188 -14.49 -2.58 18.89
N MET A 189 -13.46 -2.06 19.56
CA MET A 189 -12.94 -2.60 20.81
C MET A 189 -13.86 -2.37 22.01
N SER A 190 -14.82 -1.43 21.93
CA SER A 190 -15.75 -1.18 23.04
C SER A 190 -16.58 -2.41 23.42
N TYR A 191 -16.75 -3.38 22.51
CA TYR A 191 -17.42 -4.66 22.79
C TYR A 191 -16.65 -5.56 23.75
N LEU A 192 -15.32 -5.41 23.81
CA LEU A 192 -14.49 -6.22 24.70
C LEU A 192 -14.68 -5.79 26.15
N GLY A 193 -14.99 -4.52 26.41
CA GLY A 193 -15.08 -3.99 27.78
C GLY A 193 -13.78 -4.29 28.54
N GLU A 194 -13.88 -5.13 29.58
CA GLU A 194 -12.74 -5.58 30.40
C GLU A 194 -12.03 -6.83 29.87
N ILE A 195 -12.57 -7.47 28.83
CA ILE A 195 -11.97 -8.66 28.21
C ILE A 195 -10.65 -8.25 27.56
N LYS A 196 -9.53 -8.68 28.16
CA LYS A 196 -8.22 -8.52 27.56
C LYS A 196 -8.06 -9.54 26.43
N ALA A 197 -8.20 -9.10 25.19
CA ALA A 197 -7.99 -9.92 24.01
C ALA A 197 -6.63 -10.66 24.14
N LYS A 198 -6.68 -11.99 24.19
CA LYS A 198 -5.47 -12.80 24.22
C LYS A 198 -4.87 -12.85 22.82
N ARG A 199 -3.54 -12.88 22.73
CA ARG A 199 -2.84 -12.97 21.42
C ARG A 199 -3.06 -14.30 20.68
N HIS A 200 -3.61 -15.30 21.36
CA HIS A 200 -3.93 -16.61 20.81
C HIS A 200 -5.44 -16.86 20.90
N TYR A 201 -5.93 -17.76 20.03
CA TYR A 201 -7.31 -18.23 20.11
C TYR A 201 -7.59 -18.83 21.48
N ASP A 202 -8.68 -18.40 22.08
CA ASP A 202 -9.21 -18.93 23.34
C ASP A 202 -10.73 -19.03 23.21
N ARG A 203 -11.21 -20.27 23.14
CA ARG A 203 -12.62 -20.59 22.95
C ARG A 203 -13.47 -20.01 24.06
N ASP A 204 -13.03 -20.10 25.31
CA ASP A 204 -13.83 -19.67 26.46
C ASP A 204 -13.99 -18.14 26.43
N GLN A 205 -12.94 -17.43 26.04
CA GLN A 205 -12.99 -15.98 25.84
C GLN A 205 -13.96 -15.58 24.72
N PHE A 206 -13.98 -16.33 23.60
CA PHE A 206 -14.92 -16.07 22.51
C PHE A 206 -16.36 -16.35 22.94
N MET A 207 -16.61 -17.44 23.65
CA MET A 207 -17.94 -17.77 24.18
C MET A 207 -18.42 -16.73 25.19
N GLU A 208 -17.54 -16.21 26.06
CA GLU A 208 -17.87 -15.13 27.00
C GLU A 208 -18.32 -13.87 26.24
N LEU A 209 -17.61 -13.51 25.16
CA LEU A 209 -17.97 -12.35 24.35
C LEU A 209 -19.29 -12.56 23.59
N ILE A 210 -19.55 -13.77 23.08
CA ILE A 210 -20.85 -14.10 22.46
C ILE A 210 -22.00 -13.89 23.45
N GLN A 211 -21.85 -14.32 24.70
CA GLN A 211 -22.88 -14.12 25.74
C GLN A 211 -23.10 -12.64 26.10
N LYS A 212 -22.09 -11.79 25.93
CA LYS A 212 -22.18 -10.34 26.15
C LYS A 212 -22.81 -9.59 24.98
N ILE A 213 -22.79 -10.16 23.78
CA ILE A 213 -23.45 -9.57 22.62
C ILE A 213 -24.96 -9.77 22.75
N ASP A 214 -25.71 -8.68 22.66
CA ASP A 214 -27.16 -8.64 22.82
C ASP A 214 -27.89 -9.26 21.61
N GLY A 215 -27.82 -10.58 21.53
CA GLY A 215 -28.43 -11.37 20.48
C GLY A 215 -28.01 -10.94 19.06
N ILE A 216 -28.94 -11.10 18.13
CA ILE A 216 -28.68 -10.85 16.71
C ILE A 216 -28.47 -9.35 16.40
N ASP A 217 -29.15 -8.45 17.13
CA ASP A 217 -29.03 -7.01 16.92
C ASP A 217 -27.66 -6.50 17.36
N GLY A 218 -27.20 -6.93 18.53
CA GLY A 218 -25.85 -6.66 19.01
C GLY A 218 -24.79 -7.18 18.03
N TRP A 219 -25.02 -8.37 17.45
CA TRP A 219 -24.14 -8.97 16.45
C TRP A 219 -24.04 -8.14 15.16
N TYR A 220 -25.16 -7.62 14.63
CA TYR A 220 -25.11 -6.74 13.46
C TYR A 220 -24.38 -5.43 13.72
N ILE A 221 -24.54 -4.85 14.91
CA ILE A 221 -23.80 -3.64 15.30
C ILE A 221 -22.30 -3.95 15.41
N PHE A 222 -21.92 -5.09 16.01
CA PHE A 222 -20.53 -5.54 16.06
C PHE A 222 -19.93 -5.65 14.66
N LYS A 223 -20.59 -6.38 13.74
CA LYS A 223 -20.11 -6.55 12.35
C LYS A 223 -19.94 -5.21 11.64
N ARG A 224 -20.87 -4.28 11.82
CA ARG A 224 -20.78 -2.94 11.22
C ARG A 224 -19.53 -2.20 11.71
N ARG A 225 -19.23 -2.24 13.02
CA ARG A 225 -18.05 -1.57 13.58
C ARG A 225 -16.76 -2.26 13.16
N LEU A 226 -16.72 -3.59 13.13
CA LEU A 226 -15.59 -4.35 12.59
C LEU A 226 -15.34 -3.97 11.12
N LYS A 227 -16.40 -3.87 10.30
CA LYS A 227 -16.28 -3.42 8.90
C LYS A 227 -15.70 -2.00 8.80
N SER A 228 -16.14 -1.07 9.64
CA SER A 228 -15.57 0.28 9.71
C SER A 228 -14.09 0.26 10.10
N PHE A 229 -13.70 -0.55 11.08
CA PHE A 229 -12.32 -0.69 11.52
C PHE A 229 -11.43 -1.28 10.41
N THR A 230 -11.85 -2.39 9.79
CA THR A 230 -11.14 -3.00 8.64
C THR A 230 -10.96 -2.00 7.50
N LYS A 231 -12.00 -1.24 7.18
CA LYS A 231 -11.96 -0.23 6.11
C LYS A 231 -10.99 0.92 6.43
N ALA A 232 -11.01 1.43 7.66
CA ALA A 232 -10.10 2.50 8.07
C ALA A 232 -8.64 2.01 8.07
N TYR A 233 -8.40 0.77 8.52
CA TYR A 233 -7.09 0.14 8.47
C TYR A 233 -6.58 0.00 7.03
N GLU A 234 -7.45 -0.49 6.13
CA GLU A 234 -7.12 -0.67 4.72
C GLU A 234 -6.81 0.65 4.01
N THR A 235 -7.62 1.68 4.30
CA THR A 235 -7.45 3.01 3.71
C THR A 235 -6.12 3.64 4.08
N LEU A 236 -5.65 3.43 5.32
CA LEU A 236 -4.39 3.99 5.80
C LEU A 236 -3.16 3.11 5.45
N SER A 237 -3.36 1.82 5.18
CA SER A 237 -2.29 0.91 4.75
C SER A 237 -1.68 1.41 3.41
N PRO A 238 -0.33 1.49 3.29
CA PRO A 238 0.69 0.81 4.08
C PRO A 238 1.38 1.68 5.16
N ASP A 239 0.77 2.78 5.62
CA ASP A 239 1.36 3.63 6.66
C ASP A 239 1.74 2.80 7.91
N PRO A 240 2.97 2.92 8.45
CA PRO A 240 3.43 2.09 9.56
C PRO A 240 2.60 2.23 10.84
N ARG A 241 1.87 3.33 11.03
CA ARG A 241 0.99 3.54 12.21
C ARG A 241 -0.16 2.54 12.28
N VAL A 242 -0.52 1.89 11.17
CA VAL A 242 -1.53 0.81 11.21
C VAL A 242 -1.04 -0.41 11.99
N LEU A 243 0.28 -0.61 12.12
CA LEU A 243 0.84 -1.80 12.77
C LEU A 243 0.44 -1.92 14.25
N ASP A 244 0.23 -0.79 14.93
CA ASP A 244 -0.23 -0.76 16.33
C ASP A 244 -1.62 -1.39 16.50
N TYR A 245 -2.41 -1.46 15.43
CA TYR A 245 -3.78 -1.98 15.40
C TYR A 245 -3.88 -3.39 14.81
N GLN A 246 -2.79 -3.93 14.27
CA GLN A 246 -2.79 -5.16 13.48
C GLN A 246 -3.23 -6.38 14.31
N SER A 247 -2.76 -6.49 15.55
CA SER A 247 -3.12 -7.61 16.43
C SER A 247 -4.62 -7.63 16.73
N ASP A 248 -5.19 -6.47 17.01
CA ASP A 248 -6.59 -6.33 17.41
C ASP A 248 -7.50 -6.62 16.22
N LEU A 249 -7.16 -6.10 15.03
CA LEU A 249 -7.90 -6.41 13.81
C LEU A 249 -7.93 -7.90 13.52
N LYS A 250 -6.76 -8.57 13.59
CA LYS A 250 -6.63 -10.03 13.41
C LYS A 250 -7.50 -10.78 14.40
N TRP A 251 -7.43 -10.41 15.68
CA TRP A 251 -8.20 -11.03 16.74
C TRP A 251 -9.71 -10.86 16.54
N MET A 252 -10.17 -9.64 16.23
CA MET A 252 -11.60 -9.36 16.03
C MET A 252 -12.19 -10.10 14.83
N ILE A 253 -11.41 -10.26 13.75
CA ILE A 253 -11.83 -11.02 12.58
C ILE A 253 -11.89 -12.52 12.90
N ALA A 254 -10.93 -13.06 13.65
CA ALA A 254 -10.98 -14.43 14.14
C ALA A 254 -12.19 -14.68 15.04
N PHE A 255 -12.47 -13.77 15.98
CA PHE A 255 -13.70 -13.81 16.78
C PHE A 255 -14.95 -13.77 15.89
N SER A 256 -14.99 -12.86 14.92
CA SER A 256 -16.14 -12.73 14.02
C SER A 256 -16.42 -14.01 13.24
N GLN A 257 -15.39 -14.73 12.81
CA GLN A 257 -15.56 -16.02 12.12
C GLN A 257 -16.18 -17.08 13.02
N PHE A 258 -15.68 -17.18 14.25
CA PHE A 258 -16.22 -18.11 15.23
C PHE A 258 -17.67 -17.77 15.61
N ALA A 259 -17.96 -16.49 15.90
CA ALA A 259 -19.28 -16.04 16.32
C ALA A 259 -20.34 -16.15 15.20
N SER A 260 -19.95 -16.09 13.91
CA SER A 260 -20.87 -16.33 12.79
C SER A 260 -21.50 -17.73 12.82
N LEU A 261 -20.82 -18.73 13.37
CA LEU A 261 -21.38 -20.08 13.53
C LEU A 261 -22.59 -20.04 14.46
N GLU A 262 -22.47 -19.35 15.59
CA GLU A 262 -23.52 -19.27 16.62
C GLU A 262 -24.66 -18.33 16.22
N PHE A 263 -24.36 -17.16 15.67
CA PHE A 263 -25.38 -16.14 15.35
C PHE A 263 -26.04 -16.34 13.98
N GLU A 264 -25.34 -16.91 13.00
CA GLU A 264 -25.83 -17.00 11.61
C GLU A 264 -25.94 -18.44 11.07
N ASN A 265 -25.48 -19.45 11.81
CA ASN A 265 -25.31 -20.82 11.30
C ASN A 265 -24.53 -20.84 9.98
N LYS A 266 -23.53 -19.96 9.84
CA LYS A 266 -22.68 -19.87 8.65
C LYS A 266 -21.23 -20.15 8.98
N GLU A 267 -20.64 -21.01 8.16
CA GLU A 267 -19.24 -21.45 8.25
C GLU A 267 -18.22 -20.49 7.61
N SER A 268 -18.58 -19.23 7.34
CA SER A 268 -17.58 -18.28 6.84
C SER A 268 -17.90 -16.81 7.08
N PHE A 269 -16.85 -16.03 7.33
CA PHE A 269 -16.87 -14.58 7.22
C PHE A 269 -16.43 -14.18 5.81
N ASP A 270 -17.24 -13.37 5.15
CA ASP A 270 -16.97 -12.88 3.81
C ASP A 270 -15.90 -11.77 3.83
N LEU A 271 -14.68 -12.13 3.40
CA LEU A 271 -13.54 -11.22 3.22
C LEU A 271 -13.44 -10.66 1.80
N GLU A 272 -14.49 -10.79 0.97
CA GLU A 272 -14.48 -10.27 -0.40
C GLU A 272 -14.24 -8.75 -0.45
N ASP A 273 -14.67 -8.03 0.58
CA ASP A 273 -14.56 -6.56 0.73
C ASP A 273 -13.20 -6.02 1.18
N VAL A 274 -12.20 -6.88 1.33
CA VAL A 274 -10.86 -6.51 1.82
C VAL A 274 -9.80 -6.66 0.74
N SER A 275 -8.79 -5.77 0.69
CA SER A 275 -7.65 -5.92 -0.24
C SER A 275 -6.96 -7.28 -0.12
N GLY A 276 -6.41 -7.77 -1.24
CA GLY A 276 -5.75 -9.08 -1.28
C GLY A 276 -4.59 -9.24 -0.29
N LYS A 277 -3.85 -8.17 0.01
CA LYS A 277 -2.76 -8.20 1.01
C LYS A 277 -3.29 -8.43 2.42
N ILE A 278 -4.31 -7.65 2.81
CA ILE A 278 -4.91 -7.79 4.14
C ILE A 278 -5.62 -9.14 4.23
N ARG A 279 -6.32 -9.58 3.17
CA ARG A 279 -6.90 -10.92 3.10
C ARG A 279 -5.88 -12.01 3.38
N SER A 280 -4.76 -12.03 2.65
CA SER A 280 -3.70 -13.04 2.86
C SER A 280 -3.14 -13.01 4.29
N MET A 281 -2.92 -11.82 4.85
CA MET A 281 -2.49 -11.66 6.25
C MET A 281 -3.51 -12.21 7.26
N LEU A 282 -4.80 -12.08 6.97
CA LEU A 282 -5.87 -12.59 7.81
C LEU A 282 -6.01 -14.11 7.66
N GLU A 283 -6.01 -14.63 6.44
CA GLU A 283 -6.04 -16.07 6.14
C GLU A 283 -4.92 -16.82 6.87
N GLU A 284 -3.67 -16.33 6.76
CA GLU A 284 -2.51 -16.89 7.48
C GLU A 284 -2.76 -16.91 9.00
N TYR A 285 -3.28 -15.82 9.57
CA TYR A 285 -3.56 -15.74 10.99
C TYR A 285 -4.65 -16.75 11.43
N LEU A 286 -5.69 -16.93 10.62
CA LEU A 286 -6.80 -17.85 10.89
C LEU A 286 -6.37 -19.31 10.82
N GLU A 287 -5.44 -19.63 9.92
CA GLU A 287 -4.80 -20.95 9.87
C GLU A 287 -3.95 -21.20 11.13
N VAL A 288 -3.08 -20.25 11.49
CA VAL A 288 -2.21 -20.37 12.68
C VAL A 288 -3.00 -20.48 13.98
N THR A 289 -4.14 -19.79 14.07
CA THR A 289 -5.01 -19.84 15.26
C THR A 289 -5.91 -21.06 15.30
N GLY A 290 -5.99 -21.86 14.23
CA GLY A 290 -6.84 -23.04 14.14
C GLY A 290 -8.34 -22.74 13.93
N VAL A 291 -8.75 -21.47 13.89
CA VAL A 291 -10.14 -21.05 13.68
C VAL A 291 -10.64 -21.55 12.32
N ALA A 292 -9.79 -21.54 11.29
CA ALA A 292 -10.11 -22.05 9.96
C ALA A 292 -10.47 -23.55 9.92
N THR A 293 -10.07 -24.34 10.91
CA THR A 293 -10.42 -25.78 11.01
C THR A 293 -11.72 -26.00 11.77
N LEU A 294 -12.16 -25.04 12.58
CA LEU A 294 -13.41 -25.09 13.34
C LEU A 294 -14.63 -24.65 12.52
N CYS A 295 -14.41 -23.84 11.48
CA CYS A 295 -15.43 -23.36 10.56
C CYS A 295 -15.57 -24.21 9.28
N LYS A 296 -15.04 -25.44 9.25
CA LYS A 296 -15.17 -26.42 8.15
C LYS A 296 -15.92 -27.66 8.65
#